data_AF-A0A0D2F203-F1
#
_entry.id   AF-A0A0D2F203-F1
#
_cell.length_a   1.000
_cell.length_b   1.000
_cell.length_c   1.000
_cell.angle_alpha   90.00
_cell.angle_beta   90.00
_cell.angle_gamma   90.00
#
_symmetry.space_group_name_H-M   'P 1'
#
loop_
_entity.id
_entity.type
_entity.pdbx_description
1 polymer ?
#
loop_
_entity_poly.entity_id
_entity_poly.type
_entity_poly.pdbx_seq_one_letter_code
_entity_poly.pdbx_strand_id
1 'polypeptide(L)'
;MMMLLRVAFATLSLVACCFAASQDVLTILQQQTGISTFVGLLEQFTDLVDTLNQGTFSVLIPNDQALAAFGDENPDLANNTDAVRALLEYHIVHGTHPSASFGLQPLFVPTLLTHPNYTNVTGGQVVELTALNNQPAVVSGVKAESRVVEADIFYLGGLIHIIDSVLTIPLSFPATATKVGLTDLVALMSIGGFLKPSSPAIVNSLSDLTIFAPNSTRFSAGFTGWDGLSQTDLYSILEYSISQGPVIYSSEFKNNTKIPTLEKISASMTEVDSQFYVDAALIKARDYLTSNGVLQILDSPLNPNTTGQAPLTTAPPSTKPASKGLSTAAGAGIGIGIGALILGGALIVALYIRTRRRRRLVEMAGGNPRDPPPRYELETKALDATSANVRDAPRTQVFEIQAPPKPPSPYEIDGNERSRISVTIQGTPPRHLGFQARY
;
A
#
# COMPACT_ATOMS: atom_id res chain seq x y z
N MET A 1 60.18 -15.69 -47.83
CA MET A 1 60.47 -15.48 -46.40
C MET A 1 59.88 -14.18 -45.83
N MET A 2 59.73 -13.09 -46.60
CA MET A 2 59.15 -11.81 -46.10
C MET A 2 57.61 -11.69 -46.14
N MET A 3 56.91 -12.54 -46.90
CA MET A 3 55.44 -12.43 -47.07
C MET A 3 54.62 -13.27 -46.07
N LEU A 4 55.20 -14.35 -45.52
CA LEU A 4 54.51 -15.20 -44.54
C LEU A 4 54.49 -14.63 -43.12
N LEU A 5 55.35 -13.66 -42.81
CA LEU A 5 55.39 -13.02 -41.49
C LEU A 5 54.23 -12.04 -41.25
N ARG A 6 53.60 -11.53 -42.33
CA ARG A 6 52.50 -10.54 -42.20
C ARG A 6 51.15 -11.17 -41.87
N VAL A 7 50.94 -12.43 -42.22
CA VAL A 7 49.69 -13.15 -41.89
C VAL A 7 49.66 -13.54 -40.40
N ALA A 8 50.82 -13.84 -39.80
CA ALA A 8 50.91 -14.15 -38.38
C ALA A 8 50.59 -12.95 -37.47
N PHE A 9 50.89 -11.71 -37.90
CA PHE A 9 50.54 -10.50 -37.14
C PHE A 9 49.07 -10.10 -37.27
N ALA A 10 48.39 -10.44 -38.38
CA ALA A 10 46.97 -10.18 -38.53
C ALA A 10 46.10 -11.15 -37.72
N THR A 11 46.54 -12.40 -37.53
CA THR A 11 45.82 -13.38 -36.70
C THR A 11 46.04 -13.18 -35.20
N LEU A 12 47.14 -12.56 -34.77
CA LEU A 12 47.38 -12.29 -33.35
C LEU A 12 46.63 -11.06 -32.83
N SER A 13 46.23 -10.13 -33.70
CA SER A 13 45.45 -8.95 -33.29
C SER A 13 43.94 -9.20 -33.17
N LEU A 14 43.42 -10.36 -33.63
CA LEU A 14 41.98 -10.68 -33.52
C LEU A 14 41.65 -11.54 -32.28
N VAL A 15 42.64 -12.19 -31.66
CA VAL A 15 42.42 -13.05 -30.47
C VAL A 15 42.72 -12.32 -29.15
N ALA A 16 43.32 -11.13 -29.20
CA ALA A 16 43.53 -10.30 -28.00
C ALA A 16 42.24 -9.63 -27.46
N CYS A 17 41.08 -9.81 -28.09
CA CYS A 17 39.81 -9.22 -27.64
C CYS A 17 38.93 -10.16 -26.79
N CYS A 18 39.40 -11.37 -26.43
CA CYS A 18 38.65 -12.28 -25.55
C CYS A 18 39.22 -12.46 -24.15
N PHE A 19 40.19 -11.62 -23.75
CA PHE A 19 40.55 -11.43 -22.34
C PHE A 19 40.28 -9.98 -21.95
N ALA A 20 39.04 -9.53 -22.08
CA ALA A 20 38.53 -8.59 -21.08
C ALA A 20 38.56 -9.37 -19.76
N ALA A 21 39.69 -9.29 -19.05
CA ALA A 21 39.80 -9.76 -17.70
C ALA A 21 38.55 -9.26 -16.96
N SER A 22 37.83 -10.16 -16.31
CA SER A 22 36.66 -9.86 -15.49
C SER A 22 36.96 -8.67 -14.58
N GLN A 23 36.55 -7.46 -15.00
CA GLN A 23 36.77 -6.27 -14.19
C GLN A 23 35.70 -6.28 -13.11
N ASP A 24 36.15 -6.24 -11.86
CA ASP A 24 35.33 -6.02 -10.67
C ASP A 24 34.52 -4.72 -10.82
N VAL A 25 33.32 -4.66 -10.24
CA VAL A 25 32.46 -3.47 -10.28
C VAL A 25 33.21 -2.21 -9.83
N LEU A 26 34.04 -2.31 -8.78
CA LEU A 26 34.85 -1.19 -8.31
C LEU A 26 35.85 -0.70 -9.37
N THR A 27 36.43 -1.59 -10.17
CA THR A 27 37.38 -1.23 -11.23
C THR A 27 36.71 -0.40 -12.32
N ILE A 28 35.47 -0.72 -12.69
CA ILE A 28 34.69 0.06 -13.66
C ILE A 28 34.28 1.41 -13.07
N LEU A 29 33.83 1.41 -11.81
CA LEU A 29 33.40 2.63 -11.12
C LEU A 29 34.55 3.63 -10.93
N GLN A 30 35.76 3.17 -10.60
CA GLN A 30 36.94 4.02 -10.44
C GLN A 30 37.43 4.66 -11.75
N GLN A 31 37.01 4.15 -12.91
CA GLN A 31 37.30 4.76 -14.21
C GLN A 31 36.35 5.92 -14.54
N GLN A 32 35.19 5.99 -13.87
CA GLN A 32 34.21 7.05 -14.09
C GLN A 32 34.56 8.30 -13.29
N THR A 33 34.35 9.47 -13.90
CA THR A 33 34.59 10.77 -13.26
C THR A 33 33.32 11.30 -12.59
N GLY A 34 33.46 11.97 -11.45
CA GLY A 34 32.34 12.65 -10.78
C GLY A 34 31.42 11.75 -9.97
N ILE A 35 31.84 10.51 -9.68
CA ILE A 35 31.13 9.57 -8.78
C ILE A 35 32.00 9.06 -7.63
N SER A 36 33.15 9.70 -7.39
CA SER A 36 34.18 9.22 -6.46
C SER A 36 33.69 9.09 -5.01
N THR A 37 32.76 9.95 -4.60
CA THR A 37 32.14 9.94 -3.28
C THR A 37 31.27 8.70 -3.09
N PHE A 38 30.45 8.34 -4.08
CA PHE A 38 29.63 7.13 -4.02
C PHE A 38 30.52 5.88 -3.97
N VAL A 39 31.58 5.84 -4.78
CA VAL A 39 32.54 4.73 -4.78
C VAL A 39 33.20 4.58 -3.42
N GLY A 40 33.67 5.68 -2.82
CA GLY A 40 34.27 5.66 -1.49
C GLY A 40 33.31 5.25 -0.36
N LEU A 41 32.00 5.48 -0.52
CA LEU A 41 30.98 4.93 0.38
C LEU A 41 30.77 3.44 0.16
N LEU A 42 30.68 3.00 -1.10
CA LEU A 42 30.49 1.60 -1.46
C LEU A 42 31.67 0.71 -1.00
N GLU A 43 32.91 1.20 -1.09
CA GLU A 43 34.12 0.51 -0.63
C GLU A 43 34.11 0.18 0.88
N GLN A 44 33.32 0.90 1.68
CA GLN A 44 33.17 0.63 3.11
C GLN A 44 32.28 -0.60 3.39
N PHE A 45 31.49 -1.05 2.40
CA PHE A 45 30.56 -2.18 2.51
C PHE A 45 30.97 -3.29 1.56
N THR A 46 32.00 -4.05 1.93
CA THR A 46 32.58 -5.12 1.09
C THR A 46 31.56 -6.20 0.70
N ASP A 47 30.60 -6.48 1.58
CA ASP A 47 29.51 -7.43 1.32
C ASP A 47 28.51 -6.93 0.25
N LEU A 48 28.33 -5.61 0.13
CA LEU A 48 27.53 -5.02 -0.93
C LEU A 48 28.25 -5.10 -2.29
N VAL A 49 29.58 -4.87 -2.29
CA VAL A 49 30.43 -5.07 -3.48
C VAL A 49 30.39 -6.53 -3.94
N ASP A 50 30.52 -7.49 -3.02
CA ASP A 50 30.40 -8.92 -3.34
C ASP A 50 29.02 -9.26 -3.93
N THR A 51 27.95 -8.68 -3.38
CA THR A 51 26.59 -8.84 -3.92
C THR A 51 26.50 -8.34 -5.35
N LEU A 52 27.02 -7.14 -5.63
CA LEU A 52 27.03 -6.54 -6.98
C LEU A 52 27.80 -7.37 -8.01
N ASN A 53 28.85 -8.06 -7.58
CA ASN A 53 29.67 -8.93 -8.45
C ASN A 53 29.03 -10.29 -8.72
N GLN A 54 28.16 -10.78 -7.83
CA GLN A 54 27.56 -12.11 -7.92
C GLN A 54 26.17 -12.12 -8.58
N GLY A 55 25.53 -10.96 -8.74
CA GLY A 55 24.20 -10.84 -9.30
C GLY A 55 24.11 -9.89 -10.49
N THR A 56 22.87 -9.63 -10.91
CA THR A 56 22.55 -8.73 -12.00
C THR A 56 21.76 -7.54 -11.48
N PHE A 57 22.31 -6.34 -11.60
CA PHE A 57 21.78 -5.12 -11.02
C PHE A 57 21.92 -3.92 -11.96
N SER A 58 21.10 -2.91 -11.70
CA SER A 58 21.25 -1.56 -12.24
C SER A 58 21.59 -0.64 -11.09
N VAL A 59 22.79 -0.07 -11.11
CA VAL A 59 23.27 0.81 -10.03
C VAL A 59 23.01 2.26 -10.43
N LEU A 60 22.17 2.94 -9.66
CA LEU A 60 21.81 4.33 -9.83
C LEU A 60 22.76 5.17 -8.98
N ILE A 61 23.72 5.87 -9.59
CA ILE A 61 24.81 6.51 -8.86
C ILE A 61 24.61 8.03 -8.85
N PRO A 62 24.28 8.66 -7.71
CA PRO A 62 24.25 10.11 -7.63
C PRO A 62 25.66 10.65 -7.83
N ASN A 63 25.78 11.68 -8.68
CA ASN A 63 27.07 12.34 -8.89
C ASN A 63 27.57 13.04 -7.61
N ASP A 64 28.86 13.38 -7.57
CA ASP A 64 29.53 13.98 -6.41
C ASP A 64 28.87 15.30 -5.97
N GLN A 65 28.32 16.08 -6.92
CA GLN A 65 27.58 17.31 -6.60
C GLN A 65 26.25 17.01 -5.89
N ALA A 66 25.52 16.00 -6.34
CA ALA A 66 24.26 15.56 -5.74
C ALA A 66 24.47 15.03 -4.32
N LEU A 67 25.52 14.23 -4.09
CA LEU A 67 25.88 13.74 -2.77
C LEU A 67 26.33 14.86 -1.82
N ALA A 68 27.10 15.84 -2.32
CA ALA A 68 27.47 17.00 -1.52
C ALA A 68 26.25 17.82 -1.08
N ALA A 69 25.35 18.15 -2.01
CA ALA A 69 24.10 18.87 -1.70
C ALA A 69 23.21 18.10 -0.72
N PHE A 70 23.08 16.79 -0.90
CA PHE A 70 22.32 15.94 0.00
C PHE A 70 22.94 15.86 1.40
N GLY A 71 24.27 15.84 1.50
CA GLY A 71 24.99 15.87 2.77
C GLY A 71 24.80 17.18 3.53
N ASP A 72 24.78 18.32 2.84
CA ASP A 72 24.50 19.64 3.43
C ASP A 72 23.07 19.72 3.99
N GLU A 73 22.10 19.10 3.32
CA GLU A 73 20.71 19.04 3.78
C GLU A 73 20.49 18.02 4.92
N ASN A 74 21.36 17.00 5.03
CA ASN A 74 21.21 15.88 5.96
C ASN A 74 22.52 15.60 6.74
N PRO A 75 23.03 16.56 7.53
CA PRO A 75 24.35 16.46 8.17
C PRO A 75 24.48 15.29 9.16
N ASP A 76 23.37 14.88 9.79
CA ASP A 76 23.36 13.78 10.76
C ASP A 76 23.48 12.40 10.11
N LEU A 77 23.19 12.28 8.81
CA LEU A 77 23.17 10.99 8.10
C LEU A 77 24.56 10.38 8.00
N ALA A 78 25.60 11.20 7.82
CA ALA A 78 26.98 10.73 7.68
C ALA A 78 27.49 9.98 8.92
N ASN A 79 26.90 10.23 10.09
CA ASN A 79 27.23 9.55 11.35
C ASN A 79 26.40 8.28 11.59
N ASN A 80 25.46 7.96 10.69
CA ASN A 80 24.57 6.82 10.83
C ASN A 80 24.88 5.76 9.75
N THR A 81 25.78 4.83 10.08
CA THR A 81 26.20 3.75 9.18
C THR A 81 25.04 2.93 8.61
N ASP A 82 24.02 2.63 9.42
CA ASP A 82 22.84 1.87 8.97
C ASP A 82 22.03 2.65 7.93
N ALA A 83 21.93 3.96 8.08
CA ALA A 83 21.21 4.82 7.14
C ALA A 83 22.00 5.06 5.86
N VAL A 84 23.33 5.17 5.94
CA VAL A 84 24.21 5.20 4.76
C VAL A 84 24.10 3.88 3.97
N ARG A 85 24.13 2.74 4.66
CA ARG A 85 23.94 1.43 4.02
C ARG A 85 22.58 1.33 3.34
N ALA A 86 21.51 1.69 4.03
CA ALA A 86 20.16 1.68 3.47
C ALA A 86 20.04 2.57 2.23
N LEU A 87 20.72 3.72 2.22
CA LEU A 87 20.77 4.60 1.07
C LEU A 87 21.49 3.95 -0.11
N LEU A 88 22.64 3.31 0.10
CA LEU A 88 23.37 2.59 -0.96
C LEU A 88 22.53 1.44 -1.52
N GLU A 89 21.90 0.64 -0.66
CA GLU A 89 21.01 -0.47 -1.05
C GLU A 89 19.81 0.02 -1.87
N TYR A 90 19.26 1.20 -1.56
CA TYR A 90 18.15 1.80 -2.30
C TYR A 90 18.56 2.32 -3.69
N HIS A 91 19.84 2.59 -3.90
CA HIS A 91 20.40 2.97 -5.20
C HIS A 91 20.75 1.77 -6.08
N ILE A 92 20.59 0.54 -5.58
CA ILE A 92 20.90 -0.68 -6.34
C ILE A 92 19.59 -1.41 -6.66
N VAL A 93 19.25 -1.42 -7.94
CA VAL A 93 18.00 -1.97 -8.45
C VAL A 93 18.22 -3.40 -8.96
N HIS A 94 17.30 -4.31 -8.65
CA HIS A 94 17.36 -5.68 -9.16
C HIS A 94 17.21 -5.75 -10.69
N GLY A 95 18.07 -6.52 -11.34
CA GLY A 95 18.04 -6.74 -12.78
C GLY A 95 18.71 -5.63 -13.59
N THR A 96 18.81 -5.83 -14.90
CA THR A 96 19.39 -4.86 -15.84
C THR A 96 18.30 -4.08 -16.55
N HIS A 97 18.30 -2.76 -16.35
CA HIS A 97 17.32 -1.84 -16.91
C HIS A 97 18.03 -0.82 -17.79
N PRO A 98 18.14 -1.06 -19.11
CA PRO A 98 18.68 -0.07 -20.03
C PRO A 98 17.86 1.22 -20.01
N SER A 99 18.46 2.38 -20.22
CA SER A 99 17.72 3.66 -20.24
C SER A 99 16.60 3.67 -21.28
N ALA A 100 16.72 2.87 -22.35
CA ALA A 100 15.68 2.67 -23.35
C ALA A 100 14.38 2.02 -22.80
N SER A 101 14.41 1.34 -21.64
CA SER A 101 13.21 0.82 -20.98
C SER A 101 12.49 1.88 -20.15
N PHE A 102 13.12 3.04 -19.91
CA PHE A 102 12.55 4.14 -19.14
C PHE A 102 11.60 4.89 -20.07
N GLY A 103 10.32 4.53 -20.01
CA GLY A 103 9.32 4.98 -20.95
C GLY A 103 8.20 5.80 -20.31
N LEU A 104 7.18 6.09 -21.12
CA LEU A 104 5.94 6.73 -20.66
C LEU A 104 5.14 5.83 -19.71
N GLN A 105 5.31 4.50 -19.82
CA GLN A 105 4.78 3.56 -18.87
C GLN A 105 5.83 3.37 -17.76
N PRO A 106 5.58 3.86 -16.53
CA PRO A 106 6.53 3.66 -15.43
C PRO A 106 6.75 2.18 -15.14
N LEU A 107 8.00 1.85 -14.79
CA LEU A 107 8.40 0.54 -14.33
C LEU A 107 8.80 0.64 -12.85
N PHE A 108 8.09 -0.10 -11.99
CA PHE A 108 8.39 -0.15 -10.56
C PHE A 108 9.29 -1.35 -10.30
N VAL A 109 10.51 -1.10 -9.83
CA VAL A 109 11.51 -2.15 -9.66
C VAL A 109 12.01 -2.19 -8.21
N PRO A 110 12.04 -3.38 -7.58
CA PRO A 110 12.64 -3.56 -6.27
C PRO A 110 14.14 -3.27 -6.26
N THR A 111 14.59 -2.73 -5.13
CA THR A 111 15.99 -2.42 -4.82
C THR A 111 16.54 -3.41 -3.80
N LEU A 112 17.83 -3.34 -3.50
CA LEU A 112 18.42 -4.14 -2.43
C LEU A 112 17.98 -3.70 -1.03
N LEU A 113 17.32 -2.54 -0.90
CA LEU A 113 16.82 -2.06 0.39
C LEU A 113 15.67 -2.95 0.87
N THR A 114 15.95 -3.81 1.86
CA THR A 114 14.97 -4.76 2.42
C THR A 114 14.81 -4.64 3.94
N HIS A 115 15.60 -3.77 4.58
CA HIS A 115 15.64 -3.67 6.04
C HIS A 115 14.34 -3.08 6.62
N PRO A 116 13.70 -3.71 7.62
CA PRO A 116 12.36 -3.36 8.11
C PRO A 116 12.23 -1.96 8.73
N ASN A 117 13.35 -1.33 9.12
CA ASN A 117 13.33 0.06 9.60
C ASN A 117 13.07 1.07 8.47
N TYR A 118 13.30 0.68 7.21
CA TYR A 118 13.21 1.57 6.04
C TYR A 118 12.13 1.12 5.05
N THR A 119 11.84 -0.17 4.98
CA THR A 119 10.78 -0.69 4.10
C THR A 119 10.09 -1.92 4.67
N ASN A 120 8.81 -2.06 4.33
CA ASN A 120 7.97 -3.21 4.57
C ASN A 120 7.23 -3.57 3.27
N VAL A 121 7.98 -3.61 2.17
CA VAL A 121 7.51 -4.06 0.85
C VAL A 121 8.21 -5.39 0.55
N THR A 122 7.42 -6.40 0.21
CA THR A 122 7.88 -7.74 -0.13
C THR A 122 8.79 -7.67 -1.36
N GLY A 123 10.01 -8.20 -1.22
CA GLY A 123 11.03 -8.16 -2.27
C GLY A 123 11.93 -6.91 -2.24
N GLY A 124 11.67 -5.96 -1.32
CA GLY A 124 12.46 -4.75 -1.16
C GLY A 124 11.72 -3.49 -1.59
N GLN A 125 12.22 -2.35 -1.15
CA GLN A 125 11.65 -1.06 -1.54
C GLN A 125 11.82 -0.83 -3.04
N VAL A 126 10.86 -0.17 -3.66
CA VAL A 126 10.86 0.06 -5.11
C VAL A 126 11.29 1.48 -5.48
N VAL A 127 11.80 1.62 -6.71
CA VAL A 127 11.93 2.89 -7.41
C VAL A 127 11.06 2.88 -8.67
N GLU A 128 10.60 4.05 -9.11
CA GLU A 128 9.87 4.23 -10.35
C GLU A 128 10.84 4.66 -11.46
N LEU A 129 11.10 3.78 -12.44
CA LEU A 129 11.87 4.11 -13.64
C LEU A 129 10.91 4.62 -14.72
N THR A 130 11.12 5.84 -15.20
CA THR A 130 10.16 6.55 -16.06
C THR A 130 10.86 7.55 -16.98
N ALA A 131 10.11 8.20 -17.88
CA ALA A 131 10.60 9.29 -18.72
C ALA A 131 9.98 10.64 -18.32
N LEU A 132 10.83 11.59 -17.91
CA LEU A 132 10.42 12.97 -17.63
C LEU A 132 10.97 13.89 -18.73
N ASN A 133 10.08 14.62 -19.41
CA ASN A 133 10.45 15.47 -20.56
C ASN A 133 11.22 14.70 -21.67
N ASN A 134 10.81 13.46 -21.95
CA ASN A 134 11.47 12.54 -22.88
C ASN A 134 12.92 12.18 -22.50
N GLN A 135 13.31 12.33 -21.23
CA GLN A 135 14.60 11.89 -20.72
C GLN A 135 14.41 10.83 -19.62
N PRO A 136 15.27 9.81 -19.56
CA PRO A 136 15.22 8.80 -18.51
C PRO A 136 15.38 9.44 -17.13
N ALA A 137 14.49 9.07 -16.21
CA ALA A 137 14.48 9.55 -14.84
C ALA A 137 14.02 8.46 -13.88
N VAL A 138 14.40 8.64 -12.62
CA VAL A 138 14.00 7.81 -11.50
C VAL A 138 13.18 8.67 -10.55
N VAL A 139 11.99 8.19 -10.19
CA VAL A 139 11.14 8.82 -9.18
C VAL A 139 11.14 7.95 -7.93
N SER A 140 11.42 8.58 -6.80
CA SER A 140 11.59 7.91 -5.51
C SER A 140 10.58 8.42 -4.48
N GLY A 141 10.84 8.21 -3.19
CA GLY A 141 9.98 8.65 -2.09
C GLY A 141 9.57 10.12 -2.24
N VAL A 142 8.35 10.44 -1.77
CA VAL A 142 7.74 11.78 -1.85
C VAL A 142 7.69 12.40 -3.26
N LYS A 143 7.75 11.56 -4.30
CA LYS A 143 7.83 11.97 -5.72
C LYS A 143 9.09 12.80 -6.03
N ALA A 144 10.19 12.55 -5.34
CA ALA A 144 11.48 13.15 -5.67
C ALA A 144 11.98 12.60 -7.01
N GLU A 145 12.22 13.51 -7.97
CA GLU A 145 12.70 13.21 -9.31
C GLU A 145 14.24 13.24 -9.36
N SER A 146 14.81 12.27 -10.06
CA SER A 146 16.24 12.17 -10.32
C SER A 146 16.46 11.90 -11.81
N ARG A 147 17.14 12.80 -12.51
CA ARG A 147 17.40 12.67 -13.94
C ARG A 147 18.67 11.89 -14.17
N VAL A 148 18.65 11.00 -15.16
CA VAL A 148 19.86 10.28 -15.57
C VAL A 148 20.73 11.23 -16.40
N VAL A 149 21.95 11.47 -15.91
CA VAL A 149 22.97 12.33 -16.53
C VAL A 149 23.79 11.54 -17.55
N GLU A 150 24.19 10.32 -17.16
CA GLU A 150 24.93 9.39 -18.02
C GLU A 150 24.34 8.01 -17.81
N ALA A 151 23.95 7.35 -18.90
CA ALA A 151 23.20 6.11 -18.86
C ALA A 151 24.00 4.95 -19.44
N ASP A 152 23.59 3.74 -19.08
CA ASP A 152 23.99 2.50 -19.74
C ASP A 152 25.50 2.20 -19.70
N ILE A 153 26.19 2.57 -18.61
CA ILE A 153 27.59 2.21 -18.41
C ILE A 153 27.65 0.71 -18.05
N PHE A 154 28.29 -0.09 -18.91
CA PHE A 154 28.35 -1.55 -18.75
C PHE A 154 29.39 -1.99 -17.72
N TYR A 155 29.00 -2.95 -16.86
CA TYR A 155 29.92 -3.73 -16.03
C TYR A 155 29.46 -5.19 -15.97
N LEU A 156 30.27 -6.10 -15.42
CA LEU A 156 29.97 -7.54 -15.42
C LEU A 156 28.61 -7.89 -14.78
N GLY A 157 28.21 -7.15 -13.74
CA GLY A 157 26.97 -7.33 -13.01
C GLY A 157 25.78 -6.54 -13.56
N GLY A 158 25.88 -5.83 -14.68
CA GLY A 158 24.74 -5.14 -15.30
C GLY A 158 25.05 -3.74 -15.80
N LEU A 159 24.25 -2.75 -15.39
CA LEU A 159 24.36 -1.36 -15.87
C LEU A 159 24.52 -0.37 -14.72
N ILE A 160 25.24 0.70 -15.00
CA ILE A 160 25.35 1.86 -14.13
C ILE A 160 24.69 3.03 -14.83
N HIS A 161 23.88 3.79 -14.09
CA HIS A 161 23.30 5.05 -14.51
C HIS A 161 23.70 6.13 -13.51
N ILE A 162 24.37 7.18 -13.97
CA ILE A 162 24.71 8.34 -13.15
C ILE A 162 23.49 9.27 -13.10
N ILE A 163 23.09 9.69 -11.91
CA ILE A 163 21.91 10.53 -11.67
C ILE A 163 22.27 11.86 -11.00
N ASP A 164 21.40 12.86 -11.13
CA ASP A 164 21.62 14.23 -10.67
C ASP A 164 21.12 14.53 -9.24
N SER A 165 20.51 13.56 -8.57
CA SER A 165 20.02 13.69 -7.20
C SER A 165 20.10 12.37 -6.44
N VAL A 166 20.23 12.44 -5.12
CA VAL A 166 20.18 11.26 -4.26
C VAL A 166 18.71 10.80 -4.14
N LEU A 167 18.46 9.51 -4.38
CA LEU A 167 17.11 8.94 -4.25
C LEU A 167 16.61 9.05 -2.81
N THR A 168 15.36 9.49 -2.67
CA THR A 168 14.72 9.64 -1.36
C THR A 168 14.06 8.33 -0.95
N ILE A 169 14.49 7.76 0.18
CA ILE A 169 13.85 6.57 0.76
C ILE A 169 12.38 6.90 1.11
N PRO A 170 11.40 6.12 0.64
CA PRO A 170 9.99 6.35 0.95
C PRO A 170 9.67 6.35 2.45
N LEU A 171 8.85 7.30 2.88
CA LEU A 171 8.43 7.46 4.26
C LEU A 171 7.16 6.66 4.56
N SER A 172 6.80 6.52 5.84
CA SER A 172 5.48 5.97 6.20
C SER A 172 4.34 6.75 5.55
N PHE A 173 3.19 6.12 5.36
CA PHE A 173 2.03 6.76 4.73
C PHE A 173 1.66 8.13 5.36
N PRO A 174 1.55 8.27 6.70
CA PRO A 174 1.25 9.58 7.31
C PRO A 174 2.36 10.62 7.10
N ALA A 175 3.63 10.20 7.14
CA ALA A 175 4.77 11.09 6.93
C ALA A 175 4.86 11.56 5.47
N THR A 176 4.59 10.66 4.51
CA THR A 176 4.51 10.96 3.08
C THR A 176 3.39 11.99 2.83
N ALA A 177 2.20 11.77 3.38
CA ALA A 177 1.08 12.71 3.23
C ALA A 177 1.42 14.11 3.77
N THR A 178 2.11 14.17 4.90
CA THR A 178 2.55 15.44 5.51
C THR A 178 3.62 16.13 4.66
N LYS A 179 4.67 15.39 4.25
CA LYS A 179 5.82 15.94 3.52
C LYS A 179 5.44 16.44 2.11
N VAL A 180 4.51 15.77 1.44
CA VAL A 180 4.00 16.15 0.11
C VAL A 180 2.96 17.28 0.19
N GLY A 181 2.45 17.61 1.39
CA GLY A 181 1.47 18.67 1.57
C GLY A 181 0.03 18.27 1.26
N LEU A 182 -0.35 17.01 1.50
CA LEU A 182 -1.73 16.53 1.37
C LEU A 182 -2.56 16.96 2.59
N THR A 183 -2.71 18.27 2.79
CA THR A 183 -3.28 18.85 4.02
C THR A 183 -4.73 18.43 4.27
N ASP A 184 -5.53 18.28 3.21
CA ASP A 184 -6.93 17.85 3.34
C ASP A 184 -7.00 16.39 3.81
N LEU A 185 -6.16 15.52 3.24
CA LEU A 185 -6.03 14.13 3.68
C LEU A 185 -5.58 14.05 5.14
N VAL A 186 -4.56 14.81 5.54
CA VAL A 186 -4.07 14.83 6.93
C VAL A 186 -5.17 15.28 7.90
N ALA A 187 -5.93 16.32 7.54
CA ALA A 187 -7.06 16.78 8.34
C ALA A 187 -8.15 15.71 8.46
N LEU A 188 -8.47 15.02 7.37
CA LEU A 188 -9.45 13.95 7.36
C LEU A 188 -9.02 12.76 8.22
N MET A 189 -7.75 12.33 8.13
CA MET A 189 -7.20 11.29 8.99
C MET A 189 -7.24 11.66 10.47
N SER A 190 -7.09 12.96 10.79
CA SER A 190 -7.26 13.47 12.16
C SER A 190 -8.70 13.32 12.65
N ILE A 191 -9.70 13.67 11.84
CA ILE A 191 -11.13 13.48 12.15
C ILE A 191 -11.45 12.00 12.40
N GLY A 192 -10.98 11.10 11.52
CA GLY A 192 -11.18 9.66 11.67
C GLY A 192 -10.40 9.03 12.83
N GLY A 193 -9.48 9.78 13.44
CA GLY A 193 -8.62 9.28 14.50
C GLY A 193 -7.52 8.32 14.02
N PHE A 194 -7.21 8.27 12.72
CA PHE A 194 -6.26 7.34 12.11
C PHE A 194 -4.78 7.70 12.34
N LEU A 195 -4.51 8.92 12.83
CA LEU A 195 -3.15 9.38 13.14
C LEU A 195 -2.67 9.00 14.54
N LYS A 196 -3.54 8.45 15.40
CA LYS A 196 -3.14 8.05 16.75
C LYS A 196 -2.29 6.77 16.68
N PRO A 197 -1.19 6.65 17.44
CA PRO A 197 -0.42 5.40 17.50
C PRO A 197 -1.23 4.21 18.06
N SER A 198 -2.31 4.50 18.79
CA SER A 198 -3.29 3.53 19.28
C SER A 198 -4.45 3.24 18.30
N SER A 199 -4.56 4.00 17.21
CA SER A 199 -5.44 3.68 16.07
C SER A 199 -4.81 2.52 15.29
N PRO A 200 -5.61 1.64 14.67
CA PRO A 200 -5.20 0.29 14.44
C PRO A 200 -3.91 0.28 13.63
N ALA A 201 -2.95 -0.53 14.10
CA ALA A 201 -1.60 -0.60 13.56
C ALA A 201 -1.55 -0.89 12.06
N ILE A 202 -2.68 -1.27 11.46
CA ILE A 202 -2.96 -1.49 10.03
C ILE A 202 -2.08 -0.65 9.11
N VAL A 203 -2.09 0.69 9.26
CA VAL A 203 -1.39 1.58 8.30
C VAL A 203 0.13 1.56 8.40
N ASN A 204 0.70 1.17 9.55
CA ASN A 204 2.15 1.20 9.79
C ASN A 204 2.77 -0.19 9.97
N SER A 205 2.00 -1.22 10.30
CA SER A 205 2.51 -2.56 10.58
C SER A 205 2.36 -3.55 9.43
N LEU A 206 1.38 -3.34 8.55
CA LEU A 206 1.16 -4.23 7.41
C LEU A 206 2.12 -3.88 6.27
N SER A 207 2.52 -4.93 5.54
CA SER A 207 3.30 -4.84 4.31
C SER A 207 2.40 -4.77 3.09
N ASP A 208 2.97 -4.30 1.98
CA ASP A 208 2.40 -4.40 0.63
C ASP A 208 0.99 -3.79 0.52
N LEU A 209 0.88 -2.53 0.92
CA LEU A 209 -0.36 -1.79 0.93
C LEU A 209 -0.55 -0.98 -0.36
N THR A 210 -1.75 -1.04 -0.93
CA THR A 210 -2.24 -0.02 -1.86
C THR A 210 -3.29 0.81 -1.16
N ILE A 211 -2.94 2.04 -0.81
CA ILE A 211 -3.77 2.95 -0.03
C ILE A 211 -4.47 3.91 -0.99
N PHE A 212 -5.80 3.93 -0.98
CA PHE A 212 -6.63 4.85 -1.75
C PHE A 212 -7.19 5.93 -0.83
N ALA A 213 -6.60 7.13 -0.86
CA ALA A 213 -6.94 8.16 0.11
C ALA A 213 -7.38 9.47 -0.58
N PRO A 214 -8.46 10.13 -0.11
CA PRO A 214 -8.90 11.38 -0.69
C PRO A 214 -8.03 12.54 -0.27
N ASN A 215 -7.70 13.44 -1.20
CA ASN A 215 -7.14 14.75 -0.86
C ASN A 215 -7.95 15.83 -1.58
N SER A 216 -8.93 16.42 -0.92
CA SER A 216 -9.85 17.38 -1.53
C SER A 216 -10.42 18.29 -0.47
N THR A 217 -10.57 19.57 -0.79
CA THR A 217 -11.06 20.59 0.14
C THR A 217 -12.45 20.27 0.70
N ARG A 218 -13.24 19.46 -0.04
CA ARG A 218 -14.56 18.92 0.38
C ARG A 218 -14.47 17.93 1.55
N PHE A 219 -13.34 17.24 1.70
CA PHE A 219 -13.09 16.17 2.67
C PHE A 219 -11.88 16.54 3.53
N SER A 220 -11.99 17.66 4.22
CA SER A 220 -10.93 18.27 5.04
C SER A 220 -11.41 18.51 6.47
N ALA A 221 -10.84 19.46 7.22
CA ALA A 221 -11.20 19.76 8.61
C ALA A 221 -12.68 20.12 8.83
N GLY A 222 -13.36 20.65 7.82
CA GLY A 222 -14.79 21.00 7.88
C GLY A 222 -15.74 19.87 7.51
N PHE A 223 -15.23 18.66 7.23
CA PHE A 223 -16.05 17.53 6.80
C PHE A 223 -16.82 16.91 7.96
N THR A 224 -18.14 17.02 7.92
CA THR A 224 -19.07 16.49 8.94
C THR A 224 -19.75 15.18 8.52
N GLY A 225 -19.43 14.63 7.35
CA GLY A 225 -20.05 13.39 6.86
C GLY A 225 -19.71 12.14 7.68
N TRP A 226 -18.73 12.24 8.58
CA TRP A 226 -18.37 11.20 9.55
C TRP A 226 -18.94 11.46 10.95
N ASP A 227 -19.65 12.57 11.17
CA ASP A 227 -20.27 12.87 12.45
C ASP A 227 -21.31 11.80 12.82
N GLY A 228 -21.23 11.28 14.04
CA GLY A 228 -22.13 10.26 14.55
C GLY A 228 -21.86 8.83 14.05
N LEU A 229 -20.84 8.61 13.19
CA LEU A 229 -20.37 7.27 12.88
C LEU A 229 -19.71 6.64 14.10
N SER A 230 -19.91 5.33 14.27
CA SER A 230 -19.20 4.58 15.30
C SER A 230 -17.72 4.41 14.91
N GLN A 231 -16.86 4.17 15.89
CA GLN A 231 -15.46 3.85 15.61
C GLN A 231 -15.30 2.64 14.67
N THR A 232 -16.21 1.67 14.77
CA THR A 232 -16.26 0.50 13.87
C THR A 232 -16.59 0.91 12.42
N ASP A 233 -17.52 1.85 12.22
CA ASP A 233 -17.85 2.33 10.87
C ASP A 233 -16.66 3.11 10.27
N LEU A 234 -15.94 3.91 11.07
CA LEU A 234 -14.73 4.61 10.63
C LEU A 234 -13.61 3.64 10.23
N TYR A 235 -13.42 2.57 11.01
CA TYR A 235 -12.45 1.53 10.64
C TYR A 235 -12.85 0.77 9.38
N SER A 236 -14.13 0.46 9.19
CA SER A 236 -14.62 -0.16 7.95
C SER A 236 -14.35 0.73 6.73
N ILE A 237 -14.49 2.05 6.86
CA ILE A 237 -14.11 3.00 5.79
C ILE A 237 -12.60 2.96 5.52
N LEU A 238 -11.77 2.94 6.57
CA LEU A 238 -10.31 2.84 6.42
C LEU A 238 -9.89 1.52 5.77
N GLU A 239 -10.40 0.39 6.25
CA GLU A 239 -10.11 -0.95 5.75
C GLU A 239 -10.61 -1.14 4.31
N TYR A 240 -11.72 -0.48 3.93
CA TYR A 240 -12.18 -0.45 2.55
C TYR A 240 -11.30 0.42 1.63
N SER A 241 -10.58 1.38 2.20
CA SER A 241 -9.66 2.27 1.48
C SER A 241 -8.27 1.68 1.27
N ILE A 242 -8.00 0.47 1.78
CA ILE A 242 -6.68 -0.16 1.73
C ILE A 242 -6.81 -1.56 1.12
N SER A 243 -5.99 -1.86 0.12
CA SER A 243 -5.74 -3.21 -0.37
C SER A 243 -4.41 -3.71 0.20
N GLN A 244 -4.34 -5.00 0.54
CA GLN A 244 -3.10 -5.67 0.92
C GLN A 244 -2.84 -6.85 -0.03
N GLY A 245 -1.60 -7.00 -0.48
CA GLY A 245 -1.19 -8.01 -1.46
C GLY A 245 -0.19 -7.41 -2.44
N PRO A 246 -0.09 -7.90 -3.70
CA PRO A 246 0.72 -7.22 -4.70
C PRO A 246 0.35 -5.74 -4.77
N VAL A 247 1.36 -4.87 -4.61
CA VAL A 247 1.16 -3.42 -4.59
C VAL A 247 0.71 -2.97 -5.98
N ILE A 248 -0.44 -2.31 -6.07
CA ILE A 248 -1.06 -1.93 -7.34
C ILE A 248 -0.56 -0.54 -7.73
N TYR A 249 0.49 -0.52 -8.54
CA TYR A 249 1.02 0.69 -9.17
C TYR A 249 0.21 1.08 -10.42
N SER A 250 0.37 2.32 -10.88
CA SER A 250 -0.35 2.81 -12.07
C SER A 250 -0.08 2.03 -13.35
N SER A 251 1.08 1.37 -13.45
CA SER A 251 1.42 0.49 -14.57
C SER A 251 0.62 -0.81 -14.62
N GLU A 252 -0.03 -1.17 -13.51
CA GLU A 252 -0.89 -2.33 -13.40
C GLU A 252 -2.38 -1.97 -13.47
N PHE A 253 -2.71 -0.68 -13.58
CA PHE A 253 -4.09 -0.22 -13.67
C PHE A 253 -4.75 -0.77 -14.94
N LYS A 254 -5.87 -1.48 -14.73
CA LYS A 254 -6.63 -2.12 -15.81
C LYS A 254 -8.11 -1.88 -15.59
N ASN A 255 -8.82 -1.52 -16.66
CA ASN A 255 -10.26 -1.34 -16.63
C ASN A 255 -10.97 -2.62 -16.16
N ASN A 256 -12.05 -2.46 -15.39
CA ASN A 256 -12.88 -3.54 -14.85
C ASN A 256 -12.15 -4.53 -13.91
N THR A 257 -11.13 -4.06 -13.20
CA THR A 257 -10.39 -4.89 -12.23
C THR A 257 -11.04 -4.85 -10.85
N LYS A 258 -11.07 -5.97 -10.14
CA LYS A 258 -11.50 -6.03 -8.74
C LYS A 258 -10.29 -5.91 -7.81
N ILE A 259 -10.40 -5.01 -6.85
CA ILE A 259 -9.37 -4.73 -5.85
C ILE A 259 -9.84 -5.32 -4.51
N PRO A 260 -9.22 -6.39 -3.99
CA PRO A 260 -9.55 -6.88 -2.66
C PRO A 260 -9.10 -5.87 -1.60
N THR A 261 -9.97 -5.53 -0.65
CA THR A 261 -9.64 -4.58 0.43
C THR A 261 -9.51 -5.30 1.78
N LEU A 262 -8.97 -4.63 2.79
CA LEU A 262 -8.88 -5.15 4.16
C LEU A 262 -10.27 -5.41 4.78
N GLU A 263 -11.30 -4.67 4.36
CA GLU A 263 -12.70 -4.88 4.75
C GLU A 263 -13.29 -6.19 4.17
N LYS A 264 -12.52 -6.94 3.37
CA LYS A 264 -12.91 -8.19 2.70
C LYS A 264 -14.07 -8.00 1.70
N ILE A 265 -14.26 -6.78 1.23
CA ILE A 265 -15.20 -6.42 0.16
C ILE A 265 -14.39 -5.79 -0.97
N SER A 266 -14.54 -6.26 -2.21
CA SER A 266 -13.76 -5.70 -3.31
C SER A 266 -14.27 -4.32 -3.76
N ALA A 267 -13.35 -3.39 -3.98
CA ALA A 267 -13.58 -2.19 -4.78
C ALA A 267 -13.42 -2.50 -6.27
N SER A 268 -13.94 -1.64 -7.15
CA SER A 268 -13.86 -1.83 -8.60
C SER A 268 -13.04 -0.72 -9.24
N MET A 269 -11.97 -1.07 -9.94
CA MET A 269 -11.25 -0.13 -10.81
C MET A 269 -11.97 -0.04 -12.16
N THR A 270 -12.26 1.18 -12.61
CA THR A 270 -12.83 1.43 -13.94
C THR A 270 -12.08 2.55 -14.65
N GLU A 271 -11.98 2.45 -15.97
CA GLU A 271 -11.41 3.48 -16.83
C GLU A 271 -12.53 4.14 -17.62
N VAL A 272 -12.66 5.46 -17.47
CA VAL A 272 -13.62 6.30 -18.19
C VAL A 272 -12.87 7.51 -18.70
N ASP A 273 -12.97 7.78 -20.01
CA ASP A 273 -12.31 8.91 -20.68
C ASP A 273 -10.80 9.01 -20.38
N SER A 274 -10.10 7.86 -20.41
CA SER A 274 -8.66 7.73 -20.08
C SER A 274 -8.27 8.11 -18.64
N GLN A 275 -9.26 8.24 -17.75
CA GLN A 275 -9.07 8.43 -16.31
C GLN A 275 -9.48 7.17 -15.55
N PHE A 276 -8.73 6.87 -14.49
CA PHE A 276 -9.03 5.73 -13.63
C PHE A 276 -9.82 6.15 -12.40
N TYR A 277 -10.81 5.34 -12.07
CA TYR A 277 -11.68 5.49 -10.91
C TYR A 277 -11.60 4.23 -10.05
N VAL A 278 -11.69 4.41 -8.74
CA VAL A 278 -11.99 3.32 -7.80
C VAL A 278 -13.41 3.54 -7.30
N ASP A 279 -14.29 2.61 -7.65
CA ASP A 279 -15.73 2.81 -7.64
C ASP A 279 -16.09 4.13 -8.37
N ALA A 280 -16.66 5.10 -7.66
CA ALA A 280 -17.04 6.40 -8.22
C ALA A 280 -15.98 7.49 -8.01
N ALA A 281 -14.90 7.20 -7.27
CA ALA A 281 -13.88 8.18 -6.91
C ALA A 281 -12.77 8.23 -7.96
N LEU A 282 -12.44 9.43 -8.44
CA LEU A 282 -11.41 9.66 -9.45
C LEU A 282 -10.01 9.59 -8.82
N ILE A 283 -9.08 8.86 -9.44
CA ILE A 283 -7.66 8.90 -9.07
C ILE A 283 -7.01 10.15 -9.66
N LYS A 284 -6.74 11.15 -8.82
CA LYS A 284 -6.18 12.46 -9.19
C LYS A 284 -4.66 12.49 -9.30
N ALA A 285 -3.98 11.72 -8.46
CA ALA A 285 -2.52 11.60 -8.47
C ALA A 285 -2.14 10.18 -8.06
N ARG A 286 -1.04 9.68 -8.63
CA ARG A 286 -0.69 8.27 -8.60
C ARG A 286 0.70 8.03 -8.05
N ASP A 287 0.88 6.84 -7.49
CA ASP A 287 2.18 6.24 -7.17
C ASP A 287 3.06 7.05 -6.22
N TYR A 288 2.49 7.56 -5.13
CA TYR A 288 3.29 8.03 -4.01
C TYR A 288 3.84 6.81 -3.26
N LEU A 289 5.11 6.49 -3.48
CA LEU A 289 5.78 5.40 -2.79
C LEU A 289 5.78 5.67 -1.28
N THR A 290 5.40 4.66 -0.49
CA THR A 290 5.47 4.67 0.98
C THR A 290 6.37 3.54 1.46
N SER A 291 6.81 3.60 2.72
CA SER A 291 7.68 2.57 3.29
C SER A 291 7.05 1.16 3.23
N ASN A 292 5.73 1.05 3.17
CA ASN A 292 5.00 -0.22 3.14
C ASN A 292 4.10 -0.41 1.90
N GLY A 293 4.34 0.33 0.81
CA GLY A 293 3.60 0.15 -0.44
C GLY A 293 3.43 1.43 -1.24
N VAL A 294 2.19 1.74 -1.62
CA VAL A 294 1.87 2.88 -2.48
C VAL A 294 0.60 3.61 -2.04
N LEU A 295 0.62 4.93 -2.16
CA LEU A 295 -0.51 5.82 -1.94
C LEU A 295 -1.02 6.35 -3.30
N GLN A 296 -2.30 6.09 -3.55
CA GLN A 296 -3.08 6.58 -4.69
C GLN A 296 -4.07 7.64 -4.19
N ILE A 297 -4.04 8.83 -4.80
CA ILE A 297 -4.82 9.99 -4.33
C ILE A 297 -6.16 10.05 -5.06
N LEU A 298 -7.24 10.04 -4.29
CA LEU A 298 -8.60 10.15 -4.79
C LEU A 298 -9.17 11.58 -4.66
N ASP A 299 -10.24 11.86 -5.39
CA ASP A 299 -11.02 13.09 -5.25
C ASP A 299 -12.06 13.03 -4.11
N SER A 300 -12.41 11.80 -3.69
CA SER A 300 -13.47 11.48 -2.72
C SER A 300 -13.13 10.19 -1.94
N PRO A 301 -13.56 10.05 -0.67
CA PRO A 301 -13.34 8.84 0.12
C PRO A 301 -14.12 7.67 -0.48
N LEU A 302 -13.58 6.47 -0.35
CA LEU A 302 -14.32 5.24 -0.63
C LEU A 302 -15.35 4.98 0.48
N ASN A 303 -16.45 4.33 0.11
CA ASN A 303 -17.53 4.01 1.05
C ASN A 303 -17.92 2.53 0.90
N PRO A 304 -17.71 1.69 1.93
CA PRO A 304 -18.03 0.26 1.88
C PRO A 304 -19.52 -0.03 1.70
N ASN A 305 -20.41 0.96 1.83
CA ASN A 305 -21.86 0.80 1.60
C ASN A 305 -22.30 1.06 0.15
N THR A 306 -21.44 1.64 -0.69
CA THR A 306 -21.72 1.97 -2.10
C THR A 306 -20.70 1.34 -3.05
N THR A 307 -20.32 0.09 -2.77
CA THR A 307 -19.26 -0.61 -3.51
C THR A 307 -19.61 -0.84 -4.97
N GLY A 308 -18.61 -0.76 -5.85
CA GLY A 308 -18.76 -1.03 -7.28
C GLY A 308 -19.67 -0.06 -8.02
N GLN A 309 -20.04 1.07 -7.41
CA GLN A 309 -20.75 2.14 -8.10
C GLN A 309 -19.82 2.71 -9.17
N ALA A 310 -20.20 2.59 -10.45
CA ALA A 310 -19.48 3.26 -11.53
C ALA A 310 -19.66 4.78 -11.43
N PRO A 311 -18.70 5.60 -11.91
CA PRO A 311 -18.91 7.03 -12.07
C PRO A 311 -20.16 7.28 -12.91
N LEU A 312 -20.90 8.34 -12.60
CA LEU A 312 -22.05 8.76 -13.41
C LEU A 312 -21.52 9.20 -14.78
N THR A 313 -21.57 8.32 -15.78
CA THR A 313 -21.34 8.71 -17.17
C THR A 313 -22.57 9.48 -17.64
N THR A 314 -22.37 10.64 -18.24
CA THR A 314 -23.40 11.21 -19.12
C THR A 314 -23.62 10.19 -20.23
N ALA A 315 -24.73 9.44 -20.17
CA ALA A 315 -25.15 8.63 -21.29
C ALA A 315 -25.15 9.51 -22.56
N PRO A 316 -24.67 9.03 -23.72
CA PRO A 316 -24.80 9.76 -24.97
C PRO A 316 -26.27 10.16 -25.13
N PRO A 317 -26.59 11.41 -25.53
CA PRO A 317 -27.94 11.93 -25.45
C PRO A 317 -28.87 11.02 -26.25
N SER A 318 -29.79 10.36 -25.55
CA SER A 318 -30.89 9.66 -26.19
C SER A 318 -31.77 10.70 -26.88
N THR A 319 -31.57 10.81 -28.19
CA THR A 319 -32.45 11.55 -29.09
C THR A 319 -33.87 10.98 -29.02
N LYS A 320 -34.82 11.70 -28.39
CA LYS A 320 -36.22 11.90 -28.84
C LYS A 320 -37.01 12.81 -27.86
N PRO A 321 -38.06 13.52 -28.33
CA PRO A 321 -38.10 14.98 -28.23
C PRO A 321 -38.92 15.55 -27.08
N ALA A 322 -38.58 16.81 -26.81
CA ALA A 322 -39.15 17.74 -25.86
C ALA A 322 -40.68 17.89 -25.92
N SER A 323 -41.33 17.67 -24.78
CA SER A 323 -42.59 18.34 -24.44
C SER A 323 -42.31 19.58 -23.60
N LYS A 324 -42.72 20.71 -24.16
CA LYS A 324 -42.68 22.09 -23.67
C LYS A 324 -43.34 22.26 -22.30
N GLY A 325 -42.84 23.22 -21.51
CA GLY A 325 -43.72 24.00 -20.63
C GLY A 325 -43.09 24.59 -19.38
N LEU A 326 -42.79 25.90 -19.46
CA LEU A 326 -42.76 26.92 -18.37
C LEU A 326 -41.80 26.70 -17.18
N SER A 327 -41.18 27.71 -16.57
CA SER A 327 -41.31 29.16 -16.66
C SER A 327 -40.01 29.79 -16.15
N THR A 328 -39.58 30.82 -16.86
CA THR A 328 -38.66 31.87 -16.41
C THR A 328 -39.19 32.57 -15.16
N ALA A 329 -38.39 32.64 -14.08
CA ALA A 329 -38.23 33.82 -13.21
C ALA A 329 -37.37 33.47 -11.98
N ALA A 330 -36.51 34.42 -11.59
CA ALA A 330 -35.60 34.46 -10.43
C ALA A 330 -34.39 33.52 -10.57
N GLY A 331 -33.18 33.97 -10.91
CA GLY A 331 -32.55 35.23 -10.51
C GLY A 331 -31.73 35.00 -9.26
N ALA A 332 -30.43 34.75 -9.47
CA ALA A 332 -29.31 34.93 -8.55
C ALA A 332 -29.39 34.29 -7.14
N GLY A 333 -28.56 33.25 -6.95
CA GLY A 333 -27.72 33.20 -5.74
C GLY A 333 -28.01 32.12 -4.70
N ILE A 334 -27.98 30.82 -5.05
CA ILE A 334 -27.57 29.75 -4.11
C ILE A 334 -26.74 28.72 -4.89
N GLY A 335 -25.45 29.02 -5.08
CA GLY A 335 -24.47 28.18 -5.75
C GLY A 335 -23.78 27.15 -4.85
N ILE A 336 -24.23 26.96 -3.61
CA ILE A 336 -23.68 25.94 -2.69
C ILE A 336 -24.83 25.09 -2.18
N GLY A 337 -25.19 24.07 -2.96
CA GLY A 337 -26.26 23.14 -2.59
C GLY A 337 -26.30 21.83 -3.36
N ILE A 338 -25.52 21.69 -4.45
CA ILE A 338 -25.54 20.45 -5.25
C ILE A 338 -24.57 19.40 -4.68
N GLY A 339 -23.48 19.81 -4.01
CA GLY A 339 -22.53 18.87 -3.40
C GLY A 339 -23.09 18.08 -2.20
N ALA A 340 -23.90 18.74 -1.36
CA ALA A 340 -24.50 18.10 -0.17
C ALA A 340 -25.68 17.19 -0.51
N LEU A 341 -26.42 17.46 -1.61
CA LEU A 341 -27.55 16.62 -2.01
C LEU A 341 -27.12 15.31 -2.67
N ILE A 342 -25.98 15.27 -3.37
CA ILE A 342 -25.47 14.03 -3.96
C ILE A 342 -24.93 13.11 -2.85
N LEU A 343 -24.20 13.64 -1.86
CA LEU A 343 -23.72 12.85 -0.72
C LEU A 343 -24.85 12.46 0.23
N GLY A 344 -25.79 13.37 0.55
CA GLY A 344 -26.95 13.07 1.39
C GLY A 344 -27.88 12.05 0.74
N GLY A 345 -28.13 12.16 -0.57
CA GLY A 345 -28.90 11.19 -1.33
C GLY A 345 -28.21 9.82 -1.39
N ALA A 346 -26.90 9.79 -1.64
CA ALA A 346 -26.11 8.55 -1.62
C ALA A 346 -26.10 7.90 -0.23
N LEU A 347 -26.03 8.68 0.86
CA LEU A 347 -26.06 8.19 2.22
C LEU A 347 -27.45 7.62 2.59
N ILE A 348 -28.55 8.27 2.17
CA ILE A 348 -29.91 7.73 2.36
C ILE A 348 -30.12 6.44 1.54
N VAL A 349 -29.67 6.39 0.29
CA VAL A 349 -29.72 5.18 -0.54
C VAL A 349 -28.85 4.07 0.08
N ALA A 350 -27.67 4.41 0.61
CA ALA A 350 -26.79 3.47 1.32
C ALA A 350 -27.45 2.93 2.61
N LEU A 351 -28.10 3.78 3.41
CA LEU A 351 -28.87 3.35 4.58
C LEU A 351 -30.07 2.46 4.19
N TYR A 352 -30.74 2.76 3.08
CA TYR A 352 -31.80 1.91 2.55
C TYR A 352 -31.26 0.54 2.09
N ILE A 353 -30.13 0.50 1.38
CA ILE A 353 -29.47 -0.76 0.98
C ILE A 353 -28.99 -1.53 2.22
N ARG A 354 -28.46 -0.86 3.25
CA ARG A 354 -28.06 -1.45 4.54
C ARG A 354 -29.22 -2.12 5.24
N THR A 355 -30.37 -1.45 5.36
CA THR A 355 -31.57 -2.04 5.98
C THR A 355 -32.11 -3.21 5.16
N ARG A 356 -32.06 -3.11 3.83
CA ARG A 356 -32.46 -4.21 2.92
C ARG A 356 -31.52 -5.42 3.01
N ARG A 357 -30.20 -5.21 3.11
CA ARG A 357 -29.22 -6.30 3.25
C ARG A 357 -29.32 -6.98 4.61
N ARG A 358 -29.54 -6.23 5.70
CA ARG A 358 -29.82 -6.84 7.01
C ARG A 358 -31.07 -7.73 6.98
N ARG A 359 -32.14 -7.30 6.29
CA ARG A 359 -33.32 -8.15 6.07
C ARG A 359 -32.99 -9.41 5.27
N ARG A 360 -32.21 -9.29 4.19
CA ARG A 360 -31.77 -10.45 3.40
C ARG A 360 -30.84 -11.40 4.16
N LEU A 361 -29.97 -10.88 5.03
CA LEU A 361 -29.11 -11.71 5.87
C LEU A 361 -29.94 -12.43 6.94
N VAL A 362 -31.01 -11.82 7.45
CA VAL A 362 -32.00 -12.48 8.32
C VAL A 362 -32.82 -13.53 7.55
N GLU A 363 -33.18 -13.26 6.28
CA GLU A 363 -33.84 -14.24 5.40
C GLU A 363 -32.92 -15.41 5.03
N MET A 364 -31.64 -15.16 4.73
CA MET A 364 -30.63 -16.19 4.47
C MET A 364 -30.23 -16.97 5.72
N ALA A 365 -30.37 -16.37 6.91
CA ALA A 365 -30.20 -17.06 8.19
C ALA A 365 -31.39 -17.98 8.54
N GLY A 366 -32.41 -18.10 7.67
CA GLY A 366 -33.43 -19.14 7.75
C GLY A 366 -34.32 -19.08 9.00
N GLY A 367 -34.45 -17.91 9.63
CA GLY A 367 -35.30 -17.70 10.80
C GLY A 367 -36.50 -16.83 10.47
N ASN A 368 -37.70 -17.26 10.89
CA ASN A 368 -38.88 -16.42 10.86
C ASN A 368 -38.61 -15.17 11.76
N PRO A 369 -38.87 -13.92 11.32
CA PRO A 369 -38.55 -12.71 12.09
C PRO A 369 -39.20 -12.58 13.47
N ARG A 370 -40.08 -13.51 13.84
CA ARG A 370 -40.72 -13.58 15.16
C ARG A 370 -39.95 -14.42 16.17
N ASP A 371 -38.98 -15.22 15.73
CA ASP A 371 -38.20 -16.03 16.65
C ASP A 371 -37.06 -15.21 17.24
N PRO A 372 -36.89 -15.22 18.58
CA PRO A 372 -35.79 -14.51 19.23
C PRO A 372 -34.43 -15.05 18.76
N PRO A 373 -33.36 -14.23 18.80
CA PRO A 373 -32.03 -14.66 18.39
C PRO A 373 -31.61 -15.94 19.15
N PRO A 374 -30.86 -16.86 18.51
CA PRO A 374 -30.47 -18.12 19.13
C PRO A 374 -29.74 -17.83 20.45
N ARG A 375 -30.32 -18.34 21.54
CA ARG A 375 -29.74 -18.28 22.87
C ARG A 375 -28.77 -19.45 22.99
N TYR A 376 -27.48 -19.17 23.07
CA TYR A 376 -26.48 -20.17 23.39
C TYR A 376 -26.54 -20.40 24.91
N GLU A 377 -26.98 -21.58 25.33
CA GLU A 377 -26.94 -21.98 26.73
C GLU A 377 -25.56 -22.56 27.04
N LEU A 378 -24.85 -21.94 27.98
CA LEU A 378 -23.61 -22.46 28.52
C LEU A 378 -23.96 -23.58 29.51
N GLU A 379 -23.85 -24.84 29.11
CA GLU A 379 -23.96 -25.95 30.07
C GLU A 379 -22.70 -25.96 30.94
N THR A 380 -22.82 -25.44 32.16
CA THR A 380 -21.77 -25.56 33.18
C THR A 380 -21.86 -26.94 33.82
N LYS A 381 -21.39 -27.98 33.13
CA LYS A 381 -21.18 -29.29 33.77
C LYS A 381 -19.91 -29.19 34.61
N ALA A 382 -20.04 -28.67 35.83
CA ALA A 382 -18.99 -28.76 36.82
C ALA A 382 -18.72 -30.26 37.05
N LEU A 383 -17.62 -30.75 36.50
CA LEU A 383 -17.06 -32.03 36.93
C LEU A 383 -16.70 -31.83 38.40
N ASP A 384 -17.55 -32.34 39.29
CA ASP A 384 -17.28 -32.51 40.72
C ASP A 384 -16.08 -33.46 40.85
N ALA A 385 -14.88 -32.93 40.62
CA ALA A 385 -13.65 -33.57 41.02
C ALA A 385 -13.53 -33.36 42.53
N THR A 386 -14.16 -34.27 43.27
CA THR A 386 -13.80 -34.58 44.66
C THR A 386 -12.31 -34.90 44.72
N SER A 387 -11.46 -33.91 44.95
CA SER A 387 -10.14 -34.13 45.51
C SER A 387 -9.78 -32.99 46.44
N ALA A 388 -9.58 -33.38 47.69
CA ALA A 388 -9.29 -32.53 48.83
C ALA A 388 -8.02 -31.70 48.65
N ASN A 389 -8.03 -30.52 49.27
CA ASN A 389 -6.86 -29.77 49.74
C ASN A 389 -5.72 -29.52 48.74
N VAL A 390 -5.92 -28.59 47.81
CA VAL A 390 -4.84 -27.69 47.37
C VAL A 390 -5.41 -26.28 47.26
N ARG A 391 -5.10 -25.42 48.23
CA ARG A 391 -5.68 -24.07 48.38
C ARG A 391 -5.19 -23.03 47.36
N ASP A 392 -4.30 -23.39 46.42
CA ASP A 392 -3.72 -22.44 45.46
C ASP A 392 -3.53 -22.99 44.03
N ALA A 393 -4.25 -24.05 43.63
CA ALA A 393 -4.19 -24.54 42.25
C ALA A 393 -5.18 -23.78 41.32
N PRO A 394 -4.77 -23.42 40.08
CA PRO A 394 -5.62 -22.72 39.13
C PRO A 394 -6.86 -23.57 38.81
N ARG A 395 -8.06 -22.97 38.97
CA ARG A 395 -9.32 -23.62 38.62
C ARG A 395 -9.51 -23.58 37.10
N THR A 396 -9.37 -24.72 36.46
CA THR A 396 -9.71 -24.90 35.04
C THR A 396 -11.23 -25.03 34.91
N GLN A 397 -11.91 -24.01 34.37
CA GLN A 397 -13.30 -24.13 33.93
C GLN A 397 -13.32 -24.31 32.41
N VAL A 398 -13.92 -25.43 31.98
CA VAL A 398 -14.12 -25.76 30.56
C VAL A 398 -15.58 -25.45 30.25
N PHE A 399 -15.81 -24.56 29.28
CA PHE A 399 -17.15 -24.22 28.81
C PHE A 399 -17.44 -24.99 27.51
N GLU A 400 -18.53 -25.76 27.48
CA GLU A 400 -18.99 -26.46 26.28
C GLU A 400 -20.12 -25.63 25.66
N ILE A 401 -19.86 -25.08 24.47
CA ILE A 401 -20.86 -24.30 23.72
C ILE A 401 -21.57 -25.27 22.78
N GLN A 402 -22.81 -25.63 23.10
CA GLN A 402 -23.65 -26.42 22.21
C GLN A 402 -24.37 -25.48 21.23
N ALA A 403 -24.23 -25.72 19.93
CA ALA A 403 -25.09 -25.11 18.94
C ALA A 403 -26.48 -25.79 19.01
N PRO A 404 -27.59 -25.04 18.97
CA PRO A 404 -28.91 -25.67 18.91
C PRO A 404 -29.04 -26.50 17.62
N PRO A 405 -29.69 -27.67 17.66
CA PRO A 405 -29.78 -28.57 16.51
C PRO A 405 -30.55 -27.85 15.39
N LYS A 406 -29.82 -27.50 14.33
CA LYS A 406 -30.41 -27.01 13.08
C LYS A 406 -30.81 -28.21 12.22
N PRO A 407 -31.81 -28.05 11.33
CA PRO A 407 -32.06 -29.05 10.30
C PRO A 407 -30.79 -29.24 9.44
N PRO A 408 -30.47 -30.48 9.04
CA PRO A 408 -29.18 -30.82 8.45
C PRO A 408 -28.96 -30.07 7.14
N SER A 409 -27.75 -29.55 7.00
CA SER A 409 -27.34 -28.85 5.77
C SER A 409 -27.26 -29.85 4.60
N PRO A 410 -27.51 -29.43 3.35
CA PRO A 410 -27.45 -30.33 2.19
C PRO A 410 -26.07 -30.95 1.89
N TYR A 411 -25.03 -30.61 2.67
CA TYR A 411 -23.65 -31.02 2.44
C TYR A 411 -23.10 -31.97 3.52
N GLU A 412 -23.96 -32.57 4.33
CA GLU A 412 -23.57 -33.49 5.40
C GLU A 412 -23.49 -34.93 4.85
N ILE A 413 -22.28 -35.48 4.71
CA ILE A 413 -22.03 -36.78 4.05
C ILE A 413 -21.84 -37.96 5.03
N ASP A 414 -21.67 -37.77 6.34
CA ASP A 414 -21.52 -38.96 7.24
C ASP A 414 -21.92 -38.75 8.71
N GLY A 415 -22.89 -37.88 8.99
CA GLY A 415 -23.60 -37.84 10.27
C GLY A 415 -22.75 -37.66 11.56
N ASN A 416 -21.50 -37.23 11.46
CA ASN A 416 -20.61 -37.07 12.61
C ASN A 416 -20.12 -35.62 12.72
N GLU A 417 -20.91 -34.82 13.44
CA GLU A 417 -20.68 -33.41 13.72
C GLU A 417 -19.47 -33.23 14.66
N ARG A 418 -18.38 -32.62 14.17
CA ARG A 418 -17.20 -32.27 14.97
C ARG A 418 -16.94 -30.77 14.92
N SER A 419 -17.70 -29.99 15.68
CA SER A 419 -17.29 -28.62 16.03
C SER A 419 -17.29 -28.45 17.55
N ARG A 420 -16.34 -29.12 18.22
CA ARG A 420 -16.09 -28.93 19.64
C ARG A 420 -15.10 -27.78 19.81
N ILE A 421 -15.58 -26.62 20.23
CA ILE A 421 -14.72 -25.51 20.64
C ILE A 421 -14.69 -25.51 22.17
N SER A 422 -13.56 -25.92 22.74
CA SER A 422 -13.31 -25.86 24.18
C SER A 422 -12.54 -24.59 24.50
N VAL A 423 -13.15 -23.69 25.27
CA VAL A 423 -12.46 -22.50 25.81
C VAL A 423 -12.04 -22.81 27.23
N THR A 424 -10.73 -22.75 27.48
CA THR A 424 -10.13 -22.91 28.81
C THR A 424 -9.70 -21.55 29.34
N ILE A 425 -10.33 -21.08 30.42
CA ILE A 425 -9.93 -19.86 31.11
C ILE A 425 -9.12 -20.27 32.34
N GLN A 426 -7.84 -19.88 32.37
CA GLN A 426 -6.97 -20.04 33.55
C GLN A 426 -6.74 -18.67 34.17
N GLY A 427 -7.18 -18.48 35.42
CA GLY A 427 -6.93 -17.24 36.15
C GLY A 427 -7.22 -17.36 37.64
N THR A 428 -6.35 -16.80 38.46
CA THR A 428 -6.54 -16.66 39.91
C THR A 428 -7.51 -15.50 40.15
N PRO A 429 -8.60 -15.66 40.94
CA PRO A 429 -9.55 -14.58 41.16
C PRO A 429 -8.86 -13.36 41.79
N PRO A 430 -9.06 -12.14 41.25
CA PRO A 430 -8.44 -10.94 41.81
C PRO A 430 -8.97 -10.67 43.22
N ARG A 431 -8.04 -10.49 44.17
CA ARG A 431 -8.34 -10.14 45.56
C ARG A 431 -8.89 -8.71 45.59
N HIS A 432 -10.10 -8.54 46.13
CA HIS A 432 -10.70 -7.26 46.53
C HIS A 432 -10.99 -6.24 45.42
N LEU A 433 -12.22 -6.27 44.88
CA LEU A 433 -12.93 -5.06 44.41
C LEU A 433 -14.32 -5.05 45.06
N GLY A 434 -14.33 -4.72 46.35
CA GLY A 434 -15.56 -4.49 47.10
C GLY A 434 -16.07 -3.08 46.82
N PHE A 435 -17.01 -2.94 45.89
CA PHE A 435 -17.86 -1.75 45.82
C PHE A 435 -19.05 -1.95 46.77
N GLN A 436 -19.01 -1.29 47.92
CA GLN A 436 -20.16 -1.17 48.82
C GLN A 436 -21.26 -0.37 48.11
N ALA A 437 -22.38 -1.03 47.81
CA ALA A 437 -23.62 -0.35 47.50
C ALA A 437 -24.17 0.27 48.80
N ARG A 438 -24.25 1.59 48.87
CA ARG A 438 -25.12 2.26 49.84
C ARG A 438 -26.45 2.56 49.14
N TYR A 439 -27.53 2.10 49.78
CA TYR A 439 -28.93 2.25 49.35
C TYR A 439 -29.33 3.70 49.15
#